data_AF-A0A1F0UT84-F1
#
_entry.id   AF-A0A1F0UT84-F1
#
_cell.length_a   1.000
_cell.length_b   1.000
_cell.length_c   1.000
_cell.angle_alpha   90.00
_cell.angle_beta   90.00
_cell.angle_gamma   90.00
#
_symmetry.space_group_name_H-M   'P 1'
#
loop_
_entity.id
_entity.type
_entity.pdbx_description
1 polymer ?
#
loop_
_entity_poly.entity_id
_entity_poly.type
_entity_poly.pdbx_seq_one_letter_code
_entity_poly.pdbx_strand_id
1 'polypeptide(L)'
;MKKLTFALSLIAATLLTACSGNKKADTNGAGNDSITAKKDSISLYVEEEDKTDYSKFAAQPTRIDTTIGDWEIHIREFYDGRKVKVDKLTFGDYSVKVNIFKGGKPVFKDYKLNSKGVAGSNYFKDFVLTIGEEVYVTETTVYLLLTFGEPETCNHSKYNLALCADGQVRKYRTSVETDEGDMDGYVFDVYNFYTMYVNELTQAKPNAAAIQKVLNKYCTKAFAQKLQGKTIKNNPLLCPGKFEYKWLTSFAVHSKEEGSTSCIVNFEMPGGKKVYKRLQVQPKPKSDYEYIVGGVSEATESDIPVIDYGEMCGGGEEEE
;
A
#
# COMPACT_ATOMS: atom_id res chain seq x y z
N MET A 1 -38.23 27.03 10.60
CA MET A 1 -38.57 25.67 10.12
C MET A 1 -38.26 25.55 8.64
N LYS A 2 -37.05 25.10 8.31
CA LYS A 2 -36.67 24.63 6.96
C LYS A 2 -36.18 23.19 7.17
N LYS A 3 -36.91 22.22 6.63
CA LYS A 3 -36.56 20.80 6.69
C LYS A 3 -35.31 20.60 5.82
N LEU A 4 -34.19 20.25 6.44
CA LEU A 4 -33.00 19.81 5.74
C LEU A 4 -33.08 18.28 5.67
N THR A 5 -33.34 17.77 4.47
CA THR A 5 -33.36 16.34 4.19
C THR A 5 -31.91 15.84 4.23
N PHE A 6 -31.54 15.05 5.23
CA PHE A 6 -30.26 14.35 5.27
C PHE A 6 -30.26 13.26 4.20
N ALA A 7 -29.48 13.45 3.15
CA ALA A 7 -29.11 12.37 2.23
C ALA A 7 -27.98 11.57 2.91
N LEU A 8 -28.34 10.40 3.46
CA LEU A 8 -27.39 9.39 3.88
C LEU A 8 -26.63 8.93 2.63
N SER A 9 -25.44 9.47 2.38
CA SER A 9 -24.58 8.99 1.30
C SER A 9 -23.93 7.68 1.74
N LEU A 10 -24.57 6.58 1.39
CA LEU A 10 -23.97 5.25 1.41
C LEU A 10 -22.83 5.26 0.37
N ILE A 11 -21.61 5.59 0.78
CA ILE A 11 -20.44 5.36 -0.08
C ILE A 11 -20.14 3.87 0.01
N ALA A 12 -20.84 3.10 -0.82
CA ALA A 12 -20.41 1.77 -1.18
C ALA A 12 -19.07 1.91 -1.88
N ALA A 13 -17.98 1.48 -1.23
CA ALA A 13 -16.69 1.30 -1.87
C ALA A 13 -16.78 0.07 -2.81
N THR A 14 -17.56 0.19 -3.89
CA THR A 14 -17.56 -0.77 -4.99
C THR A 14 -16.37 -0.48 -5.88
N LEU A 15 -15.23 -1.10 -5.60
CA LEU A 15 -14.29 -1.47 -6.65
C LEU A 15 -14.69 -2.86 -7.16
N LEU A 16 -15.82 -2.89 -7.88
CA LEU A 16 -16.22 -3.99 -8.74
C LEU A 16 -16.36 -3.44 -10.15
N THR A 17 -15.32 -3.61 -10.96
CA THR A 17 -15.45 -3.62 -12.42
C THR A 17 -14.88 -4.93 -12.94
N ALA A 18 -15.72 -5.95 -12.94
CA ALA A 18 -15.55 -7.07 -13.85
C ALA A 18 -16.08 -6.66 -15.22
N CYS A 19 -15.25 -6.78 -16.25
CA CYS A 19 -15.70 -7.17 -17.58
C CYS A 19 -14.62 -8.02 -18.25
N SER A 20 -14.97 -9.29 -18.41
CA SER A 20 -14.47 -10.32 -19.32
C SER A 20 -13.57 -9.87 -20.47
N GLY A 21 -12.52 -10.65 -20.68
CA GLY A 21 -11.61 -10.52 -21.81
C GLY A 21 -12.29 -10.63 -23.18
N ASN A 22 -11.69 -9.93 -24.14
CA ASN A 22 -11.65 -10.36 -25.52
C ASN A 22 -10.37 -9.84 -26.17
N LYS A 23 -9.58 -10.78 -26.69
CA LYS A 23 -8.48 -10.50 -27.63
C LYS A 23 -9.04 -9.72 -28.82
N LYS A 24 -8.50 -8.53 -29.07
CA LYS A 24 -8.39 -7.99 -30.43
C LYS A 24 -7.06 -7.25 -30.55
N ALA A 25 -6.31 -7.66 -31.57
CA ALA A 25 -5.06 -7.06 -31.97
C ALA A 25 -5.32 -5.69 -32.59
N ASP A 26 -4.49 -4.71 -32.24
CA ASP A 26 -4.28 -3.53 -33.08
C ASP A 26 -2.77 -3.34 -33.34
N THR A 27 -2.47 -3.36 -34.62
CA THR A 27 -1.19 -3.09 -35.28
C THR A 27 -1.06 -1.62 -35.65
N ASN A 28 0.20 -1.14 -35.68
CA ASN A 28 0.74 0.13 -36.23
C ASN A 28 0.79 1.30 -35.23
N GLY A 29 1.90 1.99 -34.98
CA GLY A 29 3.25 1.99 -35.56
C GLY A 29 3.98 3.30 -35.22
N ALA A 30 5.33 3.27 -35.24
CA ALA A 30 6.33 4.34 -35.11
C ALA A 30 6.67 4.82 -33.66
N GLY A 31 7.92 4.80 -33.18
CA GLY A 31 9.20 4.46 -33.81
C GLY A 31 10.34 4.41 -32.77
N ASN A 32 11.22 3.42 -32.98
CA ASN A 32 12.61 3.24 -32.56
C ASN A 32 13.09 3.69 -31.17
N ASP A 33 13.42 2.69 -30.35
CA ASP A 33 14.83 2.42 -30.09
C ASP A 33 15.08 0.91 -30.00
N SER A 34 15.94 0.42 -30.87
CA SER A 34 16.31 -0.98 -31.01
C SER A 34 17.18 -1.40 -29.83
N ILE A 35 16.58 -2.04 -28.82
CA ILE A 35 17.29 -2.97 -27.95
C ILE A 35 17.01 -4.36 -28.50
N THR A 36 18.10 -5.04 -28.87
CA THR A 36 18.14 -6.42 -29.34
C THR A 36 17.15 -7.30 -28.57
N ALA A 37 16.05 -7.69 -29.23
CA ALA A 37 15.15 -8.68 -28.69
C ALA A 37 15.94 -9.97 -28.50
N LYS A 38 16.19 -10.37 -27.24
CA LYS A 38 16.60 -11.73 -26.91
C LYS A 38 15.44 -12.66 -27.31
N LYS A 39 15.50 -13.12 -28.56
CA LYS A 39 14.80 -14.29 -29.04
C LYS A 39 15.31 -15.48 -28.20
N ASP A 40 14.38 -16.22 -27.61
CA ASP A 40 14.58 -17.42 -26.77
C ASP A 40 14.77 -17.20 -25.25
N SER A 41 14.03 -16.30 -24.61
CA SER A 41 13.77 -16.45 -23.16
C SER A 41 12.65 -17.47 -22.97
N ILE A 42 13.01 -18.72 -22.69
CA ILE A 42 12.11 -19.68 -22.04
C ILE A 42 11.55 -18.98 -20.80
N SER A 43 10.22 -18.97 -20.62
CA SER A 43 9.59 -18.51 -19.37
C SER A 43 10.28 -19.22 -18.20
N LEU A 44 11.00 -18.46 -17.37
CA LEU A 44 11.76 -19.03 -16.25
C LEU A 44 10.82 -19.61 -15.18
N TYR A 45 9.61 -19.07 -15.13
CA TYR A 45 8.52 -19.58 -14.35
C TYR A 45 7.73 -20.64 -15.14
N VAL A 46 7.60 -21.83 -14.53
CA VAL A 46 6.66 -22.87 -14.96
C VAL A 46 5.57 -22.93 -13.90
N GLU A 47 4.33 -22.64 -14.30
CA GLU A 47 3.20 -22.66 -13.39
C GLU A 47 2.87 -24.08 -12.94
N GLU A 48 2.63 -24.25 -11.64
CA GLU A 48 2.06 -25.49 -11.11
C GLU A 48 0.55 -25.55 -11.42
N GLU A 49 0.10 -26.72 -11.87
CA GLU A 49 -1.31 -26.98 -12.11
C GLU A 49 -2.11 -26.85 -10.80
N ASP A 50 -3.11 -25.98 -10.77
CA ASP A 50 -4.05 -25.86 -9.65
C ASP A 50 -5.42 -26.40 -10.08
N LYS A 51 -5.86 -27.46 -9.39
CA LYS A 51 -7.11 -28.18 -9.65
C LYS A 51 -8.25 -27.74 -8.74
N THR A 52 -8.04 -26.69 -7.95
CA THR A 52 -9.05 -26.21 -7.02
C THR A 52 -10.23 -25.61 -7.78
N ASP A 53 -11.44 -26.08 -7.47
CA ASP A 53 -12.66 -25.41 -7.88
C ASP A 53 -12.93 -24.20 -6.96
N TYR A 54 -12.70 -23.01 -7.51
CA TYR A 54 -12.90 -21.71 -6.86
C TYR A 54 -14.33 -21.16 -7.00
N SER A 55 -15.20 -21.78 -7.82
CA SER A 55 -16.56 -21.27 -8.07
C SER A 55 -17.45 -21.22 -6.82
N LYS A 56 -17.10 -22.00 -5.80
CA LYS A 56 -17.77 -22.05 -4.49
C LYS A 56 -17.43 -20.88 -3.55
N PHE A 57 -16.40 -20.09 -3.87
CA PHE A 57 -15.97 -18.97 -3.03
C PHE A 57 -16.54 -17.64 -3.52
N ALA A 58 -16.95 -16.79 -2.58
CA ALA A 58 -17.50 -15.48 -2.87
C ALA A 58 -16.48 -14.54 -3.54
N ALA A 59 -15.21 -14.65 -3.14
CA ALA A 59 -14.08 -13.94 -3.76
C ALA A 59 -13.17 -14.93 -4.50
N GLN A 60 -12.84 -14.61 -5.76
CA GLN A 60 -11.90 -15.38 -6.57
C GLN A 60 -10.46 -14.98 -6.20
N PRO A 61 -9.49 -15.91 -6.32
CA PRO A 61 -8.08 -15.60 -6.04
C PRO A 61 -7.52 -14.60 -7.05
N THR A 62 -6.71 -13.67 -6.57
CA THR A 62 -6.00 -12.68 -7.40
C THR A 62 -4.70 -13.27 -7.98
N ARG A 63 -4.40 -12.87 -9.22
CA ARG A 63 -3.19 -13.25 -9.95
C ARG A 63 -2.58 -12.05 -10.65
N ILE A 64 -1.27 -11.86 -10.47
CA ILE A 64 -0.47 -10.82 -11.10
C ILE A 64 0.65 -11.49 -11.87
N ASP A 65 0.58 -11.46 -13.20
CA ASP A 65 1.68 -11.81 -14.10
C ASP A 65 2.05 -10.59 -14.91
N THR A 66 3.23 -10.03 -14.68
CA THR A 66 3.64 -8.80 -15.36
C THR A 66 5.15 -8.72 -15.51
N THR A 67 5.58 -7.90 -16.46
CA THR A 67 6.98 -7.52 -16.64
C THR A 67 7.07 -6.00 -16.65
N ILE A 68 7.87 -5.43 -15.75
CA ILE A 68 8.05 -3.99 -15.62
C ILE A 68 9.54 -3.67 -15.55
N GLY A 69 10.07 -3.06 -16.60
CA GLY A 69 11.51 -2.84 -16.72
C GLY A 69 12.25 -4.18 -16.81
N ASP A 70 13.17 -4.42 -15.87
CA ASP A 70 13.93 -5.66 -15.77
C ASP A 70 13.33 -6.69 -14.79
N TRP A 71 12.15 -6.41 -14.23
CA TRP A 71 11.42 -7.32 -13.35
C TRP A 71 10.42 -8.16 -14.12
N GLU A 72 10.44 -9.47 -13.87
CA GLU A 72 9.40 -10.44 -14.25
C GLU A 72 8.76 -10.94 -12.94
N ILE A 73 7.45 -10.76 -12.80
CA ILE A 73 6.71 -10.87 -11.54
C ILE A 73 5.52 -11.79 -11.73
N HIS A 74 5.45 -12.83 -10.90
CA HIS A 74 4.37 -13.79 -10.83
C HIS A 74 3.92 -13.94 -9.37
N ILE A 75 2.77 -13.36 -9.04
CA ILE A 75 2.18 -13.39 -7.70
C ILE A 75 0.79 -14.00 -7.82
N ARG A 76 0.49 -15.00 -7.00
CA ARG A 76 -0.77 -15.72 -7.10
C ARG A 76 -1.29 -16.11 -5.74
N GLU A 77 -2.56 -15.80 -5.51
CA GLU A 77 -3.36 -16.41 -4.45
C GLU A 77 -3.76 -17.84 -4.84
N PHE A 78 -3.66 -18.76 -3.87
CA PHE A 78 -4.06 -20.15 -4.03
C PHE A 78 -4.71 -20.66 -2.74
N TYR A 79 -5.67 -21.56 -2.89
CA TYR A 79 -6.38 -22.17 -1.77
C TYR A 79 -5.57 -23.32 -1.16
N ASP A 80 -5.34 -23.25 0.15
CA ASP A 80 -4.60 -24.28 0.90
C ASP A 80 -5.47 -25.00 1.96
N GLY A 81 -6.80 -24.82 1.89
CA GLY A 81 -7.77 -25.51 2.74
C GLY A 81 -8.46 -24.63 3.77
N ARG A 82 -8.02 -23.38 3.99
CA ARG A 82 -8.66 -22.49 4.97
C ARG A 82 -9.76 -21.63 4.35
N LYS A 83 -10.93 -21.59 5.01
CA LYS A 83 -12.08 -20.79 4.59
C LYS A 83 -12.79 -20.18 5.79
N VAL A 84 -13.48 -19.08 5.56
CA VAL A 84 -14.35 -18.40 6.51
C VAL A 84 -15.78 -18.41 5.95
N LYS A 85 -16.79 -18.50 6.83
CA LYS A 85 -18.19 -18.35 6.45
C LYS A 85 -18.72 -17.07 7.05
N VAL A 86 -19.38 -16.27 6.22
CA VAL A 86 -20.11 -15.08 6.63
C VAL A 86 -21.50 -15.19 6.00
N ASP A 87 -22.52 -15.28 6.85
CA ASP A 87 -23.90 -15.60 6.46
C ASP A 87 -24.00 -16.82 5.53
N LYS A 88 -24.41 -16.60 4.27
CA LYS A 88 -24.57 -17.63 3.24
C LYS A 88 -23.36 -17.75 2.32
N LEU A 89 -22.36 -16.89 2.50
CA LEU A 89 -21.18 -16.83 1.66
C LEU A 89 -20.02 -17.62 2.29
N THR A 90 -19.20 -18.21 1.43
CA THR A 90 -17.95 -18.87 1.83
C THR A 90 -16.79 -18.11 1.20
N PHE A 91 -15.88 -17.61 2.02
CA PHE A 91 -14.66 -16.94 1.57
C PHE A 91 -13.48 -17.89 1.70
N GLY A 92 -12.67 -18.01 0.66
CA GLY A 92 -11.36 -18.67 0.76
C GLY A 92 -10.40 -17.75 1.47
N ASP A 93 -9.65 -18.26 2.45
CA ASP A 93 -8.43 -17.61 2.91
C ASP A 93 -7.29 -18.15 2.06
N TYR A 94 -6.82 -17.35 1.12
CA TYR A 94 -5.80 -17.78 0.17
C TYR A 94 -4.40 -17.52 0.72
N SER A 95 -3.53 -18.51 0.54
CA SER A 95 -2.09 -18.30 0.66
C SER A 95 -1.59 -17.63 -0.63
N VAL A 96 -0.49 -16.88 -0.56
CA VAL A 96 0.10 -16.23 -1.73
C VAL A 96 1.44 -16.88 -2.04
N LYS A 97 1.64 -17.26 -3.31
CA LYS A 97 2.91 -17.71 -3.86
C LYS A 97 3.51 -16.59 -4.71
N VAL A 98 4.80 -16.34 -4.55
CA VAL A 98 5.56 -15.27 -5.22
C VAL A 98 6.77 -15.87 -5.92
N ASN A 99 6.85 -15.62 -7.23
CA ASN A 99 8.01 -15.88 -8.06
C ASN A 99 8.40 -14.56 -8.75
N ILE A 100 9.60 -14.07 -8.48
CA ILE A 100 10.10 -12.81 -9.03
C ILE A 100 11.50 -13.04 -9.58
N PHE A 101 11.72 -12.58 -10.80
CA PHE A 101 12.99 -12.59 -11.50
C PHE A 101 13.40 -11.15 -11.81
N LYS A 102 14.70 -10.87 -11.75
CA LYS A 102 15.28 -9.59 -12.13
C LYS A 102 16.42 -9.81 -13.12
N GLY A 103 16.34 -9.21 -14.30
CA GLY A 103 17.30 -9.43 -15.38
C GLY A 103 17.46 -10.90 -15.77
N GLY A 104 16.36 -11.68 -15.67
CA GLY A 104 16.34 -13.11 -15.95
C GLY A 104 16.97 -14.00 -14.86
N LYS A 105 17.21 -13.48 -13.65
CA LYS A 105 17.68 -14.27 -12.50
C LYS A 105 16.63 -14.33 -11.41
N PRO A 106 16.36 -15.49 -10.80
CA PRO A 106 15.39 -15.59 -9.71
C PRO A 106 15.88 -14.79 -8.51
N VAL A 107 15.02 -13.90 -8.00
CA VAL A 107 15.20 -13.19 -6.73
C VAL A 107 14.36 -13.89 -5.65
N PHE A 108 13.10 -14.18 -5.97
CA PHE A 108 12.21 -14.99 -5.14
C PHE A 108 11.71 -16.16 -5.98
N LYS A 109 11.86 -17.38 -5.47
CA LYS A 109 11.33 -18.59 -6.09
C LYS A 109 10.54 -19.37 -5.05
N ASP A 110 9.27 -19.63 -5.36
CA ASP A 110 8.32 -20.32 -4.49
C ASP A 110 8.22 -19.70 -3.09
N TYR A 111 8.41 -18.37 -2.97
CA TYR A 111 8.20 -17.67 -1.72
C TYR A 111 6.71 -17.71 -1.38
N LYS A 112 6.38 -18.13 -0.15
CA LYS A 112 4.99 -18.31 0.28
C LYS A 112 4.70 -17.45 1.51
N LEU A 113 3.53 -16.83 1.51
CA LEU A 113 2.96 -16.16 2.68
C LEU A 113 1.52 -16.64 2.87
N ASN A 114 1.07 -16.64 4.12
CA ASN A 114 -0.31 -16.94 4.49
C ASN A 114 -0.78 -15.93 5.53
N SER A 115 -2.08 -15.97 5.84
CA SER A 115 -2.69 -15.09 6.85
C SER A 115 -1.93 -15.02 8.18
N LYS A 116 -1.42 -16.15 8.70
CA LYS A 116 -0.63 -16.16 9.95
C LYS A 116 0.71 -15.44 9.79
N GLY A 117 1.43 -15.67 8.70
CA GLY A 117 2.69 -14.99 8.41
C GLY A 117 2.52 -13.48 8.21
N VAL A 118 1.40 -13.06 7.62
CA VAL A 118 1.08 -11.64 7.40
C VAL A 118 0.61 -10.97 8.70
N ALA A 119 -0.29 -11.58 9.46
CA ALA A 119 -0.86 -10.93 10.64
C ALA A 119 0.02 -11.07 11.91
N GLY A 120 0.84 -12.13 12.01
CA GLY A 120 1.67 -12.37 13.19
C GLY A 120 0.83 -12.51 14.46
N SER A 121 1.16 -11.72 15.49
CA SER A 121 0.40 -11.67 16.75
C SER A 121 -1.03 -11.16 16.60
N ASN A 122 -1.34 -10.44 15.52
CA ASN A 122 -2.66 -9.85 15.27
C ASN A 122 -3.56 -10.78 14.45
N TYR A 123 -3.17 -12.05 14.31
CA TYR A 123 -3.93 -13.04 13.55
C TYR A 123 -5.29 -13.31 14.20
N PHE A 124 -6.35 -13.19 13.40
CA PHE A 124 -7.70 -13.57 13.75
C PHE A 124 -8.22 -14.68 12.83
N LYS A 125 -8.90 -15.68 13.41
CA LYS A 125 -9.29 -16.89 12.66
C LYS A 125 -10.41 -16.66 11.65
N ASP A 126 -11.19 -15.60 11.82
CA ASP A 126 -12.33 -15.27 10.96
C ASP A 126 -11.95 -14.22 9.89
N PHE A 127 -10.66 -13.86 9.82
CA PHE A 127 -10.13 -12.92 8.83
C PHE A 127 -9.45 -13.68 7.69
N VAL A 128 -9.48 -13.07 6.50
CA VAL A 128 -8.87 -13.60 5.27
C VAL A 128 -7.77 -12.67 4.77
N LEU A 129 -6.76 -13.24 4.12
CA LEU A 129 -5.73 -12.50 3.41
C LEU A 129 -6.18 -12.23 1.97
N THR A 130 -6.00 -10.98 1.53
CA THR A 130 -6.13 -10.58 0.13
C THR A 130 -4.92 -9.74 -0.31
N ILE A 131 -4.58 -9.79 -1.59
CA ILE A 131 -3.55 -8.95 -2.21
C ILE A 131 -4.16 -7.86 -3.09
N GLY A 132 -3.46 -6.73 -3.24
CA GLY A 132 -3.79 -5.72 -4.23
C GLY A 132 -3.62 -6.25 -5.66
N GLU A 133 -4.40 -5.72 -6.60
CA GLU A 133 -4.41 -6.17 -8.00
C GLU A 133 -3.15 -5.75 -8.77
N GLU A 134 -2.45 -4.73 -8.28
CA GLU A 134 -1.27 -4.17 -8.91
C GLU A 134 -0.06 -4.15 -7.98
N VAL A 135 1.12 -4.14 -8.58
CA VAL A 135 2.39 -3.91 -7.91
C VAL A 135 2.98 -2.57 -8.32
N TYR A 136 3.68 -1.92 -7.39
CA TYR A 136 4.57 -0.82 -7.73
C TYR A 136 6.01 -1.30 -7.70
N VAL A 137 6.82 -0.90 -8.67
CA VAL A 137 8.22 -1.33 -8.74
C VAL A 137 9.17 -0.14 -8.80
N THR A 138 10.30 -0.28 -8.11
CA THR A 138 11.49 0.55 -8.28
C THR A 138 12.59 -0.29 -8.92
N GLU A 139 13.75 0.31 -9.15
CA GLU A 139 14.93 -0.38 -9.66
C GLU A 139 15.41 -1.47 -8.69
N THR A 140 15.00 -1.44 -7.41
CA THR A 140 15.48 -2.38 -6.37
C THR A 140 14.38 -3.19 -5.70
N THR A 141 13.10 -2.81 -5.80
CA THR A 141 12.04 -3.43 -4.98
C THR A 141 10.73 -3.56 -5.75
N VAL A 142 10.04 -4.67 -5.52
CA VAL A 142 8.62 -4.87 -5.87
C VAL A 142 7.78 -4.66 -4.62
N TYR A 143 6.81 -3.76 -4.66
CA TYR A 143 5.90 -3.45 -3.56
C TYR A 143 4.51 -4.04 -3.86
N LEU A 144 4.03 -4.87 -2.95
CA LEU A 144 2.72 -5.52 -3.01
C LEU A 144 1.86 -5.09 -1.81
N LEU A 145 0.67 -4.57 -2.08
CA LEU A 145 -0.32 -4.29 -1.03
C LEU A 145 -0.96 -5.60 -0.56
N LEU A 146 -1.08 -5.75 0.75
CA LEU A 146 -1.75 -6.87 1.43
C LEU A 146 -2.83 -6.31 2.35
N THR A 147 -3.97 -6.98 2.40
CA THR A 147 -5.05 -6.70 3.35
C THR A 147 -5.35 -7.98 4.10
N PHE A 148 -5.46 -7.88 5.42
CA PHE A 148 -5.90 -8.96 6.30
C PHE A 148 -7.07 -8.46 7.12
N GLY A 149 -8.26 -8.98 6.89
CA GLY A 149 -9.46 -8.46 7.55
C GLY A 149 -10.68 -9.36 7.47
N GLU A 150 -11.73 -8.89 8.13
CA GLU A 150 -13.02 -9.55 8.17
C GLU A 150 -13.77 -9.32 6.85
N PRO A 151 -14.17 -10.39 6.13
CA PRO A 151 -14.91 -10.24 4.88
C PRO A 151 -16.16 -9.38 5.03
N GLU A 152 -16.51 -8.60 4.01
CA GLU A 152 -17.70 -7.74 3.95
C GLU A 152 -17.78 -6.62 5.01
N THR A 153 -16.67 -6.27 5.66
CA THR A 153 -16.62 -5.16 6.64
C THR A 153 -15.55 -4.14 6.27
N CYS A 154 -15.37 -3.07 7.06
CA CYS A 154 -14.20 -2.19 6.95
C CYS A 154 -13.04 -2.62 7.87
N ASN A 155 -13.22 -3.68 8.68
CA ASN A 155 -12.28 -4.10 9.71
C ASN A 155 -11.08 -4.85 9.12
N HIS A 156 -10.04 -4.09 8.74
CA HIS A 156 -8.86 -4.65 8.08
C HIS A 156 -7.55 -4.04 8.57
N SER A 157 -6.53 -4.89 8.67
CA SER A 157 -5.13 -4.47 8.71
C SER A 157 -4.57 -4.43 7.29
N LYS A 158 -3.91 -3.32 6.92
CA LYS A 158 -3.28 -3.15 5.61
C LYS A 158 -1.77 -3.10 5.74
N TYR A 159 -1.08 -3.73 4.80
CA TYR A 159 0.39 -3.79 4.77
C TYR A 159 0.95 -3.60 3.37
N ASN A 160 2.12 -2.99 3.28
CA ASN A 160 2.96 -3.04 2.09
C ASN A 160 4.08 -4.05 2.30
N LEU A 161 4.14 -5.05 1.43
CA LEU A 161 5.24 -6.01 1.35
C LEU A 161 6.26 -5.50 0.33
N ALA A 162 7.48 -5.24 0.79
CA ALA A 162 8.63 -4.89 -0.05
C ALA A 162 9.47 -6.14 -0.29
N LEU A 163 9.51 -6.57 -1.55
CA LEU A 163 10.28 -7.71 -2.05
C LEU A 163 11.53 -7.16 -2.77
N CYS A 164 12.64 -7.11 -2.05
CA CYS A 164 13.86 -6.43 -2.50
C CYS A 164 14.74 -7.32 -3.39
N ALA A 165 15.47 -6.70 -4.32
CA ALA A 165 16.36 -7.35 -5.29
C ALA A 165 17.52 -8.11 -4.62
N ASP A 166 17.84 -7.79 -3.36
CA ASP A 166 18.84 -8.49 -2.55
C ASP A 166 18.26 -9.70 -1.80
N GLY A 167 16.99 -10.05 -2.03
CA GLY A 167 16.29 -11.17 -1.41
C GLY A 167 15.67 -10.84 -0.05
N GLN A 168 15.81 -9.61 0.46
CA GLN A 168 15.13 -9.21 1.69
C GLN A 168 13.63 -9.04 1.46
N VAL A 169 12.85 -9.46 2.46
CA VAL A 169 11.41 -9.18 2.53
C VAL A 169 11.15 -8.29 3.74
N ARG A 170 10.49 -7.16 3.52
CA ARG A 170 10.09 -6.23 4.58
C ARG A 170 8.61 -5.96 4.50
N LYS A 171 7.97 -5.84 5.66
CA LYS A 171 6.53 -5.59 5.79
C LYS A 171 6.34 -4.28 6.56
N TYR A 172 5.54 -3.39 5.99
CA TYR A 172 5.22 -2.08 6.55
C TYR A 172 3.73 -2.00 6.77
N ARG A 173 3.28 -1.44 7.91
CA ARG A 173 1.87 -1.09 8.09
C ARG A 173 1.51 0.05 7.14
N THR A 174 0.31 0.02 6.59
CA THR A 174 -0.30 1.15 5.88
C THR A 174 -1.72 1.35 6.41
N SER A 175 -2.34 2.48 6.06
CA SER A 175 -3.71 2.80 6.42
C SER A 175 -4.35 3.67 5.34
N VAL A 176 -5.68 3.66 5.31
CA VAL A 176 -6.49 4.68 4.60
C VAL A 176 -7.18 5.64 5.57
N GLU A 177 -7.00 5.38 6.87
CA GLU A 177 -7.58 6.12 8.00
C GLU A 177 -6.46 6.78 8.80
N THR A 178 -6.73 7.98 9.28
CA THR A 178 -5.86 8.67 10.24
C THR A 178 -5.80 7.92 11.56
N ASP A 179 -4.89 8.32 12.46
CA ASP A 179 -4.82 7.74 13.81
C ASP A 179 -6.11 8.02 14.61
N GLU A 180 -6.84 9.09 14.25
CA GLU A 180 -8.15 9.45 14.80
C GLU A 180 -9.34 8.74 14.11
N GLY A 181 -9.11 8.07 12.98
CA GLY A 181 -10.14 7.30 12.26
C GLY A 181 -10.75 7.98 11.03
N ASP A 182 -10.26 9.16 10.62
CA ASP A 182 -10.77 9.84 9.43
C ASP A 182 -10.25 9.20 8.14
N MET A 183 -11.15 8.91 7.21
CA MET A 183 -10.79 8.45 5.87
C MET A 183 -10.55 9.62 4.92
N ASP A 184 -9.32 9.78 4.45
CA ASP A 184 -8.96 10.76 3.41
C ASP A 184 -7.79 10.23 2.55
N GLY A 185 -7.80 10.53 1.26
CA GLY A 185 -6.86 9.99 0.27
C GLY A 185 -5.40 10.30 0.60
N TYR A 186 -5.10 11.43 1.24
CA TYR A 186 -3.71 11.78 1.57
C TYR A 186 -3.08 10.80 2.56
N VAL A 187 -3.89 10.14 3.41
CA VAL A 187 -3.38 9.21 4.41
C VAL A 187 -2.65 8.06 3.74
N PHE A 188 -3.31 7.42 2.78
CA PHE A 188 -2.74 6.29 2.04
C PHE A 188 -1.47 6.69 1.30
N ASP A 189 -1.46 7.85 0.64
CA ASP A 189 -0.28 8.33 -0.08
C ASP A 189 0.89 8.67 0.85
N VAL A 190 0.64 9.23 2.04
CA VAL A 190 1.67 9.52 3.03
C VAL A 190 2.27 8.22 3.60
N TYR A 191 1.44 7.23 3.93
CA TYR A 191 1.93 5.91 4.37
C TYR A 191 2.79 5.23 3.30
N ASN A 192 2.33 5.23 2.05
CA ASN A 192 3.09 4.65 0.94
C ASN A 192 4.40 5.40 0.67
N PHE A 193 4.36 6.73 0.74
CA PHE A 193 5.56 7.56 0.59
C PHE A 193 6.61 7.20 1.63
N TYR A 194 6.28 7.21 2.93
CA TYR A 194 7.22 6.85 3.99
C TYR A 194 7.72 5.43 3.83
N THR A 195 6.82 4.48 3.56
CA THR A 195 7.15 3.07 3.36
C THR A 195 8.20 2.89 2.25
N MET A 196 7.90 3.37 1.05
CA MET A 196 8.78 3.16 -0.10
C MET A 196 10.07 3.97 0.05
N TYR A 197 9.98 5.23 0.47
CA TYR A 197 11.15 6.10 0.57
C TYR A 197 12.13 5.60 1.63
N VAL A 198 11.65 5.23 2.82
CA VAL A 198 12.50 4.64 3.86
C VAL A 198 13.05 3.29 3.41
N ASN A 199 12.25 2.45 2.76
CA ASN A 199 12.75 1.17 2.27
C ASN A 199 13.93 1.35 1.30
N GLU A 200 13.81 2.27 0.33
CA GLU A 200 14.89 2.57 -0.63
C GLU A 200 16.13 3.18 0.03
N LEU A 201 15.93 4.10 0.98
CA LEU A 201 17.03 4.72 1.73
C LEU A 201 17.79 3.75 2.65
N THR A 202 17.13 2.67 3.08
CA THR A 202 17.68 1.67 4.04
C THR A 202 18.09 0.36 3.37
N GLN A 203 18.16 0.32 2.03
CA GLN A 203 18.82 -0.75 1.31
C GLN A 203 20.31 -0.79 1.71
N ALA A 204 20.94 -1.97 1.64
CA ALA A 204 22.36 -2.11 1.94
C ALA A 204 23.23 -1.21 1.04
N LYS A 205 22.77 -1.00 -0.21
CA LYS A 205 23.31 -0.04 -1.17
C LYS A 205 22.14 0.78 -1.74
N PRO A 206 21.83 1.95 -1.18
CA PRO A 206 20.73 2.78 -1.67
C PRO A 206 20.91 3.13 -3.16
N ASN A 207 19.85 2.98 -3.95
CA ASN A 207 19.86 3.24 -5.37
C ASN A 207 19.24 4.61 -5.67
N ALA A 208 20.01 5.50 -6.29
CA ALA A 208 19.58 6.87 -6.55
C ALA A 208 18.37 6.97 -7.50
N ALA A 209 18.25 6.06 -8.49
CA ALA A 209 17.12 6.03 -9.41
C ALA A 209 15.84 5.57 -8.70
N ALA A 210 15.94 4.52 -7.87
CA ALA A 210 14.82 4.03 -7.06
C ALA A 210 14.28 5.10 -6.11
N ILE A 211 15.20 5.77 -5.41
CA ILE A 211 14.86 6.90 -4.54
C ILE A 211 14.17 8.02 -5.33
N GLN A 212 14.74 8.42 -6.47
CA GLN A 212 14.18 9.47 -7.30
C GLN A 212 12.80 9.09 -7.84
N LYS A 213 12.58 7.81 -8.19
CA LYS A 213 11.29 7.32 -8.68
C LYS A 213 10.19 7.44 -7.62
N VAL A 214 10.50 7.08 -6.37
CA VAL A 214 9.57 7.26 -5.25
C VAL A 214 9.30 8.74 -4.99
N LEU A 215 10.34 9.58 -4.95
CA LEU A 215 10.20 11.03 -4.76
C LEU A 215 9.34 11.66 -5.85
N ASN A 216 9.52 11.26 -7.11
CA ASN A 216 8.71 11.77 -8.22
C ASN A 216 7.24 11.33 -8.14
N LYS A 217 6.95 10.19 -7.53
CA LYS A 217 5.58 9.70 -7.35
C LYS A 217 4.84 10.48 -6.26
N TYR A 218 5.50 10.72 -5.13
CA TYR A 218 4.84 11.19 -3.91
C TYR A 218 5.19 12.61 -3.49
N CYS A 219 6.05 13.32 -4.20
CA CYS A 219 6.43 14.69 -3.86
C CYS A 219 6.19 15.65 -5.02
N THR A 220 6.01 16.93 -4.68
CA THR A 220 6.14 17.99 -5.67
C THR A 220 7.57 18.00 -6.23
N LYS A 221 7.74 18.45 -7.47
CA LYS A 221 9.07 18.52 -8.12
C LYS A 221 10.10 19.28 -7.27
N ALA A 222 9.68 20.41 -6.68
CA ALA A 222 10.55 21.22 -5.83
C ALA A 222 10.97 20.49 -4.55
N PHE A 223 10.04 19.73 -3.93
CA PHE A 223 10.35 19.00 -2.71
C PHE A 223 11.18 17.74 -2.99
N ALA A 224 10.88 17.01 -4.07
CA ALA A 224 11.70 15.91 -4.55
C ALA A 224 13.17 16.33 -4.74
N GLN A 225 13.42 17.50 -5.35
CA GLN A 225 14.77 18.04 -5.50
C GLN A 225 15.46 18.34 -4.16
N LYS A 226 14.73 18.85 -3.17
CA LYS A 226 15.29 19.09 -1.81
C LYS A 226 15.67 17.79 -1.10
N LEU A 227 14.92 16.72 -1.34
CA LEU A 227 15.14 15.40 -0.76
C LEU A 227 16.14 14.55 -1.55
N GLN A 228 16.44 14.92 -2.79
CA GLN A 228 17.43 14.22 -3.61
C GLN A 228 18.81 14.28 -2.96
N GLY A 229 19.48 13.12 -2.89
CA GLY A 229 20.79 12.99 -2.24
C GLY A 229 20.76 13.02 -0.71
N LYS A 230 19.58 13.15 -0.07
CA LYS A 230 19.45 12.93 1.37
C LYS A 230 19.55 11.45 1.68
N THR A 231 20.18 11.15 2.81
CA THR A 231 20.33 9.80 3.38
C THR A 231 19.51 9.71 4.66
N ILE A 232 19.36 8.51 5.23
CA ILE A 232 18.72 8.34 6.54
C ILE A 232 19.30 9.23 7.66
N LYS A 233 20.58 9.62 7.56
CA LYS A 233 21.26 10.39 8.62
C LYS A 233 20.94 11.89 8.60
N ASN A 234 20.58 12.42 7.44
CA ASN A 234 20.40 13.85 7.20
C ASN A 234 19.10 14.17 6.44
N ASN A 235 18.06 13.35 6.67
CA ASN A 235 16.75 13.53 6.04
C ASN A 235 15.81 14.36 6.94
N PRO A 236 15.22 15.46 6.45
CA PRO A 236 14.30 16.27 7.26
C PRO A 236 12.97 15.58 7.57
N LEU A 237 12.58 14.54 6.81
CA LEU A 237 11.40 13.72 7.11
C LEU A 237 11.64 12.75 8.28
N LEU A 238 12.90 12.52 8.64
CA LEU A 238 13.29 11.56 9.67
C LEU A 238 13.92 12.29 10.86
N CYS A 239 14.32 11.53 11.87
CA CYS A 239 15.15 12.08 12.94
C CYS A 239 16.64 12.10 12.52
N PRO A 240 17.42 13.12 12.95
CA PRO A 240 18.86 13.14 12.69
C PRO A 240 19.57 11.92 13.29
N GLY A 241 20.55 11.37 12.57
CA GLY A 241 21.40 10.29 13.07
C GLY A 241 20.95 8.89 12.64
N LYS A 242 20.48 8.06 13.56
CA LYS A 242 20.10 6.67 13.28
C LYS A 242 18.60 6.60 13.04
N PHE A 243 18.19 5.98 11.94
CA PHE A 243 16.81 5.60 11.67
C PHE A 243 16.80 4.15 11.19
N GLU A 244 15.92 3.33 11.76
CA GLU A 244 15.68 1.96 11.29
C GLU A 244 14.28 1.87 10.68
N TYR A 245 14.16 1.16 9.56
CA TYR A 245 12.86 1.02 8.88
C TYR A 245 11.77 0.43 9.79
N LYS A 246 12.16 -0.38 10.79
CA LYS A 246 11.26 -0.96 11.78
C LYS A 246 10.54 0.08 12.62
N TRP A 247 11.04 1.31 12.74
CA TRP A 247 10.35 2.36 13.48
C TRP A 247 9.06 2.80 12.78
N LEU A 248 8.90 2.49 11.49
CA LEU A 248 7.62 2.69 10.80
C LEU A 248 6.53 1.70 11.23
N THR A 249 6.80 0.72 12.11
CA THR A 249 5.72 -0.11 12.68
C THR A 249 4.73 0.69 13.53
N SER A 250 5.18 1.81 14.10
CA SER A 250 4.37 2.74 14.87
C SER A 250 4.10 4.05 14.08
N PHE A 251 4.29 4.04 12.76
CA PHE A 251 4.02 5.21 11.95
C PHE A 251 2.53 5.51 11.97
N ALA A 252 2.19 6.77 12.22
CA ALA A 252 0.82 7.26 12.21
C ALA A 252 0.74 8.56 11.41
N VAL A 253 -0.39 8.74 10.75
CA VAL A 253 -0.76 9.96 10.03
C VAL A 253 -2.00 10.48 10.74
N HIS A 254 -1.91 11.69 11.25
CA HIS A 254 -3.00 12.34 11.98
C HIS A 254 -3.87 13.15 11.03
N SER A 255 -5.11 13.34 11.45
CA SER A 255 -6.07 14.19 10.76
C SER A 255 -5.56 15.62 10.56
N LYS A 256 -6.13 16.29 9.57
CA LYS A 256 -5.89 17.71 9.29
C LYS A 256 -7.03 18.53 9.87
N GLU A 257 -6.74 19.75 10.29
CA GLU A 257 -7.78 20.75 10.49
C GLU A 257 -8.51 21.02 9.17
N GLU A 258 -9.79 21.36 9.26
CA GLU A 258 -10.60 21.73 8.09
C GLU A 258 -9.95 22.89 7.33
N GLY A 259 -9.83 22.75 6.00
CA GLY A 259 -9.17 23.73 5.14
C GLY A 259 -7.63 23.75 5.20
N SER A 260 -7.00 22.93 6.06
CA SER A 260 -5.55 22.83 6.14
C SER A 260 -4.96 22.01 5.00
N THR A 261 -3.83 22.50 4.48
CA THR A 261 -2.98 21.80 3.50
C THR A 261 -1.84 21.05 4.18
N SER A 262 -1.95 20.74 5.47
CA SER A 262 -0.90 20.02 6.19
C SER A 262 -1.45 19.00 7.17
N CYS A 263 -0.77 17.86 7.29
CA CYS A 263 -1.03 16.84 8.30
C CYS A 263 0.16 16.67 9.23
N ILE A 264 -0.08 16.15 10.44
CA ILE A 264 0.98 15.69 11.33
C ILE A 264 1.20 14.21 11.09
N VAL A 265 2.46 13.78 11.12
CA VAL A 265 2.83 12.37 11.17
C VAL A 265 3.75 12.13 12.35
N ASN A 266 3.73 10.91 12.88
CA ASN A 266 4.68 10.51 13.90
C ASN A 266 5.20 9.09 13.68
N PHE A 267 6.32 8.79 14.33
CA PHE A 267 6.82 7.43 14.56
C PHE A 267 7.55 7.38 15.89
N GLU A 268 7.78 6.18 16.41
CA GLU A 268 8.37 5.98 17.73
C GLU A 268 9.80 5.45 17.61
N MET A 269 10.70 6.08 18.35
CA MET A 269 12.07 5.62 18.54
C MET A 269 12.15 4.57 19.65
N PRO A 270 13.20 3.75 19.69
CA PRO A 270 13.46 2.85 20.82
C PRO A 270 13.41 3.62 22.15
N GLY A 271 12.64 3.08 23.11
CA GLY A 271 12.41 3.72 24.41
C GLY A 271 11.16 4.60 24.49
N GLY A 272 10.25 4.55 23.52
CA GLY A 272 8.93 5.20 23.62
C GLY A 272 8.89 6.65 23.14
N LYS A 273 10.01 7.21 22.70
CA LYS A 273 10.06 8.62 22.29
C LYS A 273 9.45 8.78 20.89
N LYS A 274 8.32 9.48 20.81
CA LYS A 274 7.70 9.87 19.54
C LYS A 274 8.44 11.03 18.87
N VAL A 275 8.53 10.98 17.55
CA VAL A 275 9.04 12.07 16.69
C VAL A 275 7.89 12.51 15.81
N TYR A 276 7.64 13.81 15.76
CA TYR A 276 6.53 14.41 15.00
C TYR A 276 7.07 15.27 13.86
N LYS A 277 6.40 15.21 12.71
CA LYS A 277 6.67 16.05 11.54
C LYS A 277 5.37 16.60 11.00
N ARG A 278 5.38 17.86 10.55
CA ARG A 278 4.28 18.46 9.80
C ARG A 278 4.59 18.37 8.32
N LEU A 279 3.73 17.71 7.55
CA LEU A 279 3.86 17.56 6.10
C LEU A 279 2.90 18.51 5.40
N GLN A 280 3.38 19.24 4.40
CA GLN A 280 2.49 19.95 3.49
C GLN A 280 2.00 18.97 2.43
N VAL A 281 0.70 18.73 2.37
CA VAL A 281 0.04 17.80 1.45
C VAL A 281 -0.92 18.55 0.55
N GLN A 282 -0.92 18.22 -0.73
CA GLN A 282 -1.78 18.85 -1.72
C GLN A 282 -2.27 17.81 -2.72
N PRO A 283 -3.45 18.01 -3.33
CA PRO A 283 -3.90 17.17 -4.43
C PRO A 283 -2.85 17.15 -5.54
N LYS A 284 -2.65 15.97 -6.12
CA LYS A 284 -1.79 15.79 -7.28
C LYS A 284 -2.49 16.37 -8.51
N PRO A 285 -1.82 17.22 -9.30
CA PRO A 285 -2.44 17.81 -10.48
C PRO A 285 -3.01 16.75 -11.42
N LYS A 286 -4.26 16.94 -11.85
CA LYS A 286 -5.00 16.03 -12.75
C LYS A 286 -5.32 14.65 -12.14
N SER A 287 -5.43 14.57 -10.82
CA SER A 287 -5.88 13.38 -10.11
C SER A 287 -6.90 13.78 -9.05
N ASP A 288 -7.99 13.03 -8.96
CA ASP A 288 -9.11 13.35 -8.07
C ASP A 288 -8.90 12.80 -6.64
N TYR A 289 -8.01 11.82 -6.47
CA TYR A 289 -7.86 11.06 -5.23
C TYR A 289 -6.42 10.89 -4.75
N GLU A 290 -5.42 11.33 -5.53
CA GLU A 290 -4.01 11.24 -5.15
C GLU A 290 -3.50 12.55 -4.57
N TYR A 291 -2.63 12.44 -3.57
CA TYR A 291 -1.95 13.55 -2.93
C TYR A 291 -0.44 13.42 -3.04
N ILE A 292 0.24 14.57 -2.99
CA ILE A 292 1.69 14.67 -3.00
C ILE A 292 2.18 15.59 -1.88
N VAL A 293 3.36 15.31 -1.38
CA VAL A 293 4.02 16.07 -0.31
C VAL A 293 4.84 17.23 -0.91
N GLY A 294 4.57 18.45 -0.46
CA GLY A 294 5.25 19.66 -0.90
C GLY A 294 6.31 20.20 0.06
N GLY A 295 6.36 19.71 1.30
CA GLY A 295 7.27 20.23 2.31
C GLY A 295 7.17 19.49 3.63
N VAL A 296 8.15 19.74 4.50
CA VAL A 296 8.20 19.24 5.88
C VAL A 296 8.72 20.32 6.82
N SER A 297 8.16 20.37 8.02
CA SER A 297 8.70 21.11 9.17
C SER A 297 8.63 20.26 10.44
N GLU A 298 9.34 20.68 11.49
CA GLU A 298 9.19 20.07 12.81
C GLU A 298 7.77 20.30 13.36
N ALA A 299 7.34 19.38 14.20
CA ALA A 299 6.09 19.45 14.93
C ALA A 299 6.26 18.80 16.31
N THR A 300 5.22 18.91 17.13
CA THR A 300 5.11 18.32 18.46
C THR A 300 3.76 17.62 18.62
N GLU A 301 3.57 16.91 19.72
CA GLU A 301 2.27 16.28 20.03
C GLU A 301 1.15 17.32 20.15
N SER A 302 1.45 18.51 20.68
CA SER A 302 0.47 19.61 20.79
C SER A 302 0.05 20.23 19.45
N ASP A 303 0.72 19.87 18.35
CA ASP A 303 0.35 20.29 17.00
C ASP A 303 -0.71 19.38 16.35
N ILE A 304 -1.04 18.24 16.98
CA ILE A 304 -2.08 17.33 16.50
C ILE A 304 -3.44 18.03 16.68
N PRO A 305 -4.25 18.15 15.61
CA PRO A 305 -5.57 18.76 15.70
C PRO A 305 -6.47 18.02 16.68
N VAL A 306 -7.19 18.78 17.51
CA VAL A 306 -8.30 18.24 18.30
C VAL A 306 -9.53 18.25 17.41
N ILE A 307 -9.96 17.08 16.94
CA ILE A 307 -11.18 16.94 16.16
C ILE A 307 -12.32 16.65 17.11
N ASP A 308 -13.21 17.65 17.27
CA ASP A 308 -14.46 17.49 17.97
C ASP A 308 -15.49 16.91 17.00
N TYR A 309 -15.64 15.58 17.05
CA TYR A 309 -16.79 14.90 16.45
C TYR A 309 -18.01 15.14 17.35
N GLY A 310 -18.51 16.39 17.42
CA GLY A 310 -19.56 16.79 18.36
C GLY A 310 -20.70 15.77 18.43
N GLU A 311 -21.23 15.52 19.64
CA GLU A 311 -22.25 14.51 20.02
C GLU A 311 -23.04 13.90 18.84
N MET A 312 -22.45 12.95 18.10
CA MET A 312 -23.17 12.16 17.09
C MET A 312 -23.82 10.90 17.69
N CYS A 313 -24.00 10.85 19.01
CA CYS A 313 -24.63 9.76 19.74
C CYS A 313 -25.50 10.30 20.89
N GLY A 314 -26.54 11.06 20.55
CA GLY A 314 -27.48 11.62 21.53
C GLY A 314 -28.84 11.92 20.91
N GLY A 315 -29.39 10.98 20.14
CA GLY A 315 -30.70 11.12 19.47
C GLY A 315 -31.58 9.92 19.68
N GLY A 316 -31.59 9.36 20.89
CA GLY A 316 -32.64 8.46 21.35
C GLY A 316 -33.66 9.26 22.16
N GLU A 317 -34.44 10.12 21.50
CA GLU A 317 -35.71 10.53 22.08
C GLU A 317 -36.71 9.40 21.80
N GLU A 318 -37.07 8.69 22.87
CA GLU A 318 -38.26 7.86 22.94
C GLU A 318 -39.47 8.76 22.67
N GLU A 319 -40.13 8.60 21.53
CA GLU A 319 -41.50 9.08 21.36
C GLU A 319 -42.45 7.94 21.74
N GLU A 320 -43.20 8.16 22.83
CA GLU A 320 -44.38 7.40 23.27
C GLU A 320 -45.52 7.43 22.24
#